data_AF-M1BLU2-F1
#
_entry.id   AF-M1BLU2-F1
#
_cell.length_a   1.000
_cell.length_b   1.000
_cell.length_c   1.000
_cell.angle_alpha   90.00
_cell.angle_beta   90.00
_cell.angle_gamma   90.00
#
_symmetry.space_group_name_H-M   'P 1'
#
loop_
_entity.id
_entity.type
_entity.pdbx_description
1 polymer ?
#
loop_
_entity_poly.entity_id
_entity_poly.type
_entity_poly.pdbx_seq_one_letter_code
_entity_poly.pdbx_strand_id
1 'polypeptide(L)'
;MPEFRPSNGPEAFEGQVIHSMDYSKMDSKTATNFVKGKQVAVVGFQRSGMDIAMECSTVNGVERPCTVLIRTPHWNLPADFSPWGLKLGYLYSSRFSELMVHKPGEGLLLSLLATTLSPLRWALSKYVESYIKHKNRLAKYGMVPEHSILNECSVAVVPEGFYDRVEEGSIKLIKKAECFGFSKEGIVLEGEAETIKSELVILATGFKGIDKLKHIFESTKYQEFIAGSDDSATVPLYRECIYPQIPQVAIIGFSESIATLYTSEIRCRWLAELLDGKFKVPSIKVMEKDIAEWDKYQKRYSYNKYYRKSCIAALHVWHNDQLCKDMGWNPKRKNGFWAEWFQPYGPMDY
;
A
#
# COMPACT_ATOMS: atom_id res chain seq x y z
N MET A 1 -16.44 -3.39 -1.67
CA MET A 1 -16.80 -4.20 -2.84
C MET A 1 -16.61 -3.37 -4.10
N PRO A 2 -16.21 -3.99 -5.22
CA PRO A 2 -16.29 -3.38 -6.55
C PRO A 2 -17.73 -2.97 -6.86
N GLU A 3 -17.87 -1.97 -7.72
CA GLU A 3 -19.17 -1.57 -8.26
C GLU A 3 -19.42 -2.34 -9.55
N PHE A 4 -20.64 -2.86 -9.71
CA PHE A 4 -21.03 -3.69 -10.84
C PHE A 4 -22.14 -3.00 -11.62
N ARG A 5 -22.19 -3.25 -12.93
CA ARG A 5 -23.34 -2.83 -13.75
C ARG A 5 -24.60 -3.56 -13.25
N PRO A 6 -25.79 -2.96 -13.39
CA PRO A 6 -27.05 -3.63 -13.05
C PRO A 6 -27.11 -5.02 -13.70
N SER A 7 -27.63 -6.01 -12.97
CA SER A 7 -27.79 -7.42 -13.37
C SER A 7 -26.51 -8.24 -13.62
N ASN A 8 -25.32 -7.67 -13.43
CA ASN A 8 -24.03 -8.36 -13.59
C ASN A 8 -23.22 -8.39 -12.29
N GLY A 9 -23.86 -8.12 -11.14
CA GLY A 9 -23.24 -8.21 -9.83
C GLY A 9 -23.27 -9.62 -9.25
N PRO A 10 -22.79 -9.80 -8.01
CA PRO A 10 -22.77 -11.08 -7.30
C PRO A 10 -24.12 -11.79 -7.25
N GLU A 11 -25.23 -11.06 -7.33
CA GLU A 11 -26.60 -11.60 -7.37
C GLU A 11 -26.89 -12.48 -8.59
N ALA A 12 -26.12 -12.34 -9.67
CA ALA A 12 -26.25 -13.17 -10.87
C ALA A 12 -25.48 -14.51 -10.77
N PHE A 13 -24.66 -14.68 -9.73
CA PHE A 13 -23.83 -15.86 -9.52
C PHE A 13 -24.53 -16.90 -8.66
N GLU A 14 -24.55 -18.16 -9.11
CA GLU A 14 -25.16 -19.25 -8.33
C GLU A 14 -24.20 -19.79 -7.24
N GLY A 15 -22.90 -19.51 -7.36
CA GLY A 15 -21.90 -19.81 -6.35
C GLY A 15 -21.86 -18.77 -5.23
N GLN A 16 -20.82 -18.82 -4.39
CA GLN A 16 -20.69 -17.94 -3.25
C GLN A 16 -19.67 -16.82 -3.51
N VAL A 17 -20.02 -15.57 -3.16
CA VAL A 17 -19.07 -14.44 -3.14
C VAL A 17 -18.88 -13.96 -1.72
N ILE A 18 -17.63 -13.86 -1.26
CA ILE A 18 -17.28 -13.26 0.04
C ILE A 18 -16.15 -12.26 -0.10
N HIS A 19 -16.01 -11.36 0.87
CA HIS A 19 -14.82 -10.52 0.98
C HIS A 19 -13.71 -11.25 1.73
N SER A 20 -12.45 -10.96 1.40
CA SER A 20 -11.27 -11.48 2.11
C SER A 20 -11.35 -11.30 3.63
N MET A 21 -11.98 -10.22 4.11
CA MET A 21 -12.22 -9.98 5.53
C MET A 21 -13.07 -11.07 6.19
N ASP A 22 -14.11 -11.57 5.51
CA ASP A 22 -14.98 -12.60 6.07
C ASP A 22 -14.31 -13.97 6.04
N TYR A 23 -13.49 -14.22 5.01
CA TYR A 23 -12.61 -15.37 4.97
C TYR A 23 -11.62 -15.36 6.16
N SER A 24 -10.94 -14.24 6.40
CA SER A 24 -9.97 -14.10 7.49
C SER A 24 -10.56 -14.13 8.90
N LYS A 25 -11.88 -14.01 9.07
CA LYS A 25 -12.55 -14.21 10.36
C LYS A 25 -12.71 -15.69 10.72
N MET A 26 -12.61 -16.58 9.73
CA MET A 26 -12.73 -18.03 9.95
C MET A 26 -11.48 -18.54 10.66
N ASP A 27 -11.66 -19.53 11.56
CA ASP A 27 -10.52 -20.31 12.04
C ASP A 27 -9.92 -21.15 10.89
N SER A 28 -8.67 -21.59 11.06
CA SER A 28 -7.93 -22.31 10.01
C SER A 28 -8.66 -23.56 9.50
N LYS A 29 -9.32 -24.33 10.37
CA LYS A 29 -10.03 -25.54 9.95
C LYS A 29 -11.27 -25.20 9.13
N THR A 30 -12.01 -24.18 9.58
CA THR A 30 -13.19 -23.67 8.86
C THR A 30 -12.81 -23.10 7.48
N ALA A 31 -11.77 -22.27 7.42
CA ALA A 31 -11.26 -21.68 6.17
C ALA A 31 -10.82 -22.76 5.16
N THR A 32 -10.02 -23.72 5.62
CA THR A 32 -9.57 -24.85 4.80
C THR A 32 -10.75 -25.66 4.25
N ASN A 33 -11.71 -26.04 5.10
CA ASN A 33 -12.90 -26.77 4.64
C ASN A 33 -13.78 -25.93 3.71
N PHE A 34 -13.78 -24.61 3.88
CA PHE A 34 -14.58 -23.70 3.08
C PHE A 34 -14.11 -23.63 1.62
N VAL A 35 -12.80 -23.74 1.35
CA VAL A 35 -12.21 -23.75 0.00
C VAL A 35 -11.96 -25.13 -0.56
N LYS A 36 -11.92 -26.16 0.30
CA LYS A 36 -11.59 -27.53 -0.08
C LYS A 36 -12.53 -28.08 -1.14
N GLY A 37 -11.96 -28.59 -2.22
CA GLY A 37 -12.71 -29.17 -3.31
C GLY A 37 -13.58 -28.15 -4.03
N LYS A 38 -13.23 -26.87 -4.05
CA LYS A 38 -13.97 -25.86 -4.84
C LYS A 38 -13.09 -25.24 -5.90
N GLN A 39 -13.69 -24.83 -7.01
CA GLN A 39 -13.06 -23.92 -7.97
C GLN A 39 -13.10 -22.50 -7.38
N VAL A 40 -11.97 -22.04 -6.85
CA VAL A 40 -11.87 -20.74 -6.19
C VAL A 40 -11.26 -19.70 -7.12
N ALA A 41 -11.91 -18.55 -7.25
CA ALA A 41 -11.34 -17.37 -7.87
C ALA A 41 -11.09 -16.27 -6.82
N VAL A 42 -9.87 -15.76 -6.75
CA VAL A 42 -9.48 -14.65 -5.88
C VAL A 42 -9.32 -13.40 -6.73
N VAL A 43 -10.03 -12.33 -6.38
CA VAL A 43 -9.95 -11.05 -7.09
C VAL A 43 -9.05 -10.09 -6.32
N GLY A 44 -7.87 -9.81 -6.86
CA GLY A 44 -6.87 -8.91 -6.25
C GLY A 44 -5.50 -9.57 -6.06
N PHE A 45 -4.43 -8.78 -6.27
CA PHE A 45 -3.04 -9.26 -6.29
C PHE A 45 -2.13 -8.53 -5.29
N GLN A 46 -2.67 -8.25 -4.11
CA GLN A 46 -1.89 -7.75 -2.98
C GLN A 46 -1.80 -8.84 -1.90
N ARG A 47 -1.36 -8.48 -0.69
CA ARG A 47 -1.03 -9.43 0.38
C ARG A 47 -2.13 -10.45 0.65
N SER A 48 -3.35 -10.00 0.96
CA SER A 48 -4.46 -10.91 1.27
C SER A 48 -4.83 -11.81 0.09
N GLY A 49 -4.80 -11.29 -1.15
CA GLY A 49 -5.11 -12.09 -2.34
C GLY A 49 -4.08 -13.19 -2.58
N MET A 50 -2.79 -12.87 -2.44
CA MET A 50 -1.72 -13.86 -2.59
C MET A 50 -1.73 -14.92 -1.47
N ASP A 51 -1.95 -14.52 -0.21
CA ASP A 51 -2.01 -15.46 0.93
C ASP A 51 -3.19 -16.44 0.78
N ILE A 52 -4.38 -15.94 0.42
CA ILE A 52 -5.57 -16.79 0.21
C ILE A 52 -5.37 -17.72 -0.99
N ALA A 53 -4.76 -17.24 -2.07
CA ALA A 53 -4.46 -18.08 -3.23
C ALA A 53 -3.48 -19.21 -2.89
N MET A 54 -2.49 -18.95 -2.02
CA MET A 54 -1.56 -19.97 -1.51
C MET A 54 -2.25 -21.01 -0.63
N GLU A 55 -3.19 -20.60 0.22
CA GLU A 55 -3.98 -21.54 1.00
C GLU A 55 -4.82 -22.43 0.08
N CYS A 56 -5.50 -21.82 -0.89
CA CYS A 56 -6.29 -22.56 -1.89
C CYS A 56 -5.41 -23.54 -2.69
N SER A 57 -4.23 -23.12 -3.14
CA SER A 57 -3.31 -24.00 -3.89
C SER A 57 -2.79 -25.15 -3.03
N THR A 58 -2.61 -24.93 -1.72
CA THR A 58 -2.18 -25.96 -0.78
C THR A 58 -3.27 -27.00 -0.53
N VAL A 59 -4.52 -26.55 -0.41
CA VAL A 59 -5.67 -27.43 -0.12
C VAL A 59 -6.13 -28.20 -1.35
N ASN A 60 -6.11 -27.57 -2.53
CA ASN A 60 -6.73 -28.11 -3.75
C ASN A 60 -5.72 -28.58 -4.81
N GLY A 61 -4.47 -28.14 -4.74
CA GLY A 61 -3.42 -28.54 -5.67
C GLY A 61 -3.73 -28.21 -7.14
N VAL A 62 -3.10 -28.96 -8.05
CA VAL A 62 -3.25 -28.80 -9.50
C VAL A 62 -4.60 -29.32 -10.04
N GLU A 63 -5.28 -30.19 -9.30
CA GLU A 63 -6.57 -30.77 -9.70
C GLU A 63 -7.68 -29.71 -9.73
N ARG A 64 -7.65 -28.77 -8.78
CA ARG A 64 -8.61 -27.65 -8.69
C ARG A 64 -7.84 -26.35 -8.42
N PRO A 65 -7.16 -25.81 -9.44
CA PRO A 65 -6.25 -24.69 -9.28
C PRO A 65 -6.99 -23.42 -8.89
N CYS A 66 -6.36 -22.59 -8.06
CA CYS A 66 -6.90 -21.29 -7.69
C CYS A 66 -6.67 -20.28 -8.81
N THR A 67 -7.73 -19.61 -9.27
CA THR A 67 -7.60 -18.54 -10.26
C THR A 67 -7.41 -17.20 -9.53
N VAL A 68 -6.46 -16.38 -9.94
CA VAL A 68 -6.21 -15.04 -9.38
C VAL A 68 -6.42 -14.00 -10.47
N LEU A 69 -7.43 -13.14 -10.28
CA LEU A 69 -7.73 -12.04 -11.19
C LEU A 69 -6.95 -10.80 -10.78
N ILE A 70 -6.22 -10.25 -11.75
CA ILE A 70 -5.26 -9.17 -11.57
C ILE A 70 -5.61 -8.04 -12.53
N ARG A 71 -5.96 -6.89 -11.96
CA ARG A 71 -6.14 -5.65 -12.72
C ARG A 71 -4.80 -5.06 -13.14
N THR A 72 -3.96 -4.75 -12.16
CA THR A 72 -2.67 -4.09 -12.36
C THR A 72 -1.58 -4.90 -11.67
N PRO A 73 -0.51 -5.31 -12.38
CA PRO A 73 0.68 -5.86 -11.74
C PRO A 73 1.36 -4.79 -10.86
N HIS A 74 1.80 -5.19 -9.66
CA HIS A 74 2.52 -4.33 -8.72
C HIS A 74 3.93 -4.88 -8.45
N TRP A 75 4.84 -4.00 -8.02
CA TRP A 75 6.18 -4.41 -7.59
C TRP A 75 6.14 -5.05 -6.18
N ASN A 76 5.61 -6.28 -6.10
CA ASN A 76 5.58 -7.03 -4.85
C ASN A 76 6.99 -7.56 -4.51
N LEU A 77 7.42 -7.36 -3.25
CA LEU A 77 8.76 -7.68 -2.77
C LEU A 77 8.91 -9.16 -2.40
N PRO A 78 10.04 -9.80 -2.72
CA PRO A 78 10.45 -11.06 -2.08
C PRO A 78 10.62 -10.90 -0.56
N ALA A 79 10.37 -11.98 0.18
CA ALA A 79 10.37 -11.98 1.65
C ALA A 79 11.75 -11.73 2.31
N ASP A 80 12.85 -11.85 1.57
CA ASP A 80 14.20 -11.64 2.10
C ASP A 80 14.61 -10.15 2.18
N PHE A 81 13.86 -9.26 1.53
CA PHE A 81 14.13 -7.81 1.48
C PHE A 81 15.59 -7.46 1.17
N SER A 82 16.30 -8.33 0.44
CA SER A 82 17.74 -8.21 0.22
C SER A 82 18.09 -8.27 -1.26
N PRO A 83 17.71 -7.25 -2.06
CA PRO A 83 18.06 -7.19 -3.47
C PRO A 83 19.54 -7.45 -3.73
N TRP A 84 19.83 -8.57 -4.42
CA TRP A 84 21.18 -9.04 -4.73
C TRP A 84 22.16 -8.99 -3.54
N GLY A 85 21.67 -9.27 -2.33
CA GLY A 85 22.48 -9.31 -1.10
C GLY A 85 22.60 -7.99 -0.34
N LEU A 86 22.08 -6.87 -0.89
CA LEU A 86 22.00 -5.60 -0.18
C LEU A 86 20.62 -5.44 0.48
N LYS A 87 20.59 -5.21 1.80
CA LYS A 87 19.32 -4.99 2.52
C LYS A 87 18.63 -3.72 2.03
N LEU A 88 17.34 -3.84 1.70
CA LEU A 88 16.52 -2.76 1.13
C LEU A 88 16.55 -1.47 1.96
N GLY A 89 16.62 -1.58 3.29
CA GLY A 89 16.69 -0.42 4.19
C GLY A 89 17.90 0.48 3.95
N TYR A 90 19.04 -0.06 3.54
CA TYR A 90 20.21 0.78 3.21
C TYR A 90 20.03 1.56 1.90
N LEU A 91 19.15 1.08 1.01
CA LEU A 91 18.88 1.72 -0.27
C LEU A 91 17.83 2.83 -0.16
N TYR A 92 16.87 2.70 0.76
CA TYR A 92 15.70 3.60 0.83
C TYR A 92 15.37 4.17 2.21
N SER A 93 15.95 3.68 3.30
CA SER A 93 15.57 4.06 4.68
C SER A 93 16.67 4.79 5.44
N SER A 94 17.61 5.45 4.74
CA SER A 94 18.66 6.28 5.35
C SER A 94 18.44 7.76 5.04
N ARG A 95 19.09 8.65 5.79
CA ARG A 95 19.08 10.09 5.46
C ARG A 95 19.68 10.36 4.08
N PHE A 96 20.76 9.65 3.74
CA PHE A 96 21.38 9.76 2.43
C PHE A 96 20.41 9.36 1.31
N SER A 97 19.66 8.26 1.47
CA SER A 97 18.70 7.86 0.44
C SER A 97 17.61 8.91 0.23
N GLU A 98 17.19 9.59 1.29
CA GLU A 98 16.23 10.68 1.16
C GLU A 98 16.79 11.93 0.48
N LEU A 99 18.11 12.16 0.46
CA LEU A 99 18.70 13.29 -0.30
C LEU A 99 18.38 13.22 -1.79
N MET A 100 18.11 12.03 -2.32
CA MET A 100 17.81 11.81 -3.73
C MET A 100 16.34 12.04 -4.10
N VAL A 101 15.52 12.44 -3.12
CA VAL A 101 14.07 12.60 -3.22
C VAL A 101 13.70 14.03 -2.85
N HIS A 102 12.88 14.68 -3.66
CA HIS A 102 12.34 16.00 -3.35
C HIS A 102 11.40 15.92 -2.16
N LYS A 103 11.58 16.80 -1.17
CA LYS A 103 10.81 16.79 0.08
C LYS A 103 9.83 17.97 0.16
N PRO A 104 8.70 17.80 0.85
CA PRO A 104 7.80 18.89 1.17
C PRO A 104 8.53 20.00 1.95
N GLY A 105 8.38 21.25 1.50
CA GLY A 105 8.98 22.42 2.17
C GLY A 105 10.52 22.48 2.12
N GLU A 106 11.16 21.74 1.21
CA GLU A 106 12.62 21.74 1.09
C GLU A 106 13.19 23.07 0.60
N GLY A 107 14.40 23.41 1.08
CA GLY A 107 15.15 24.56 0.59
C GLY A 107 15.88 24.27 -0.73
N LEU A 108 16.42 25.34 -1.35
CA LEU A 108 17.10 25.27 -2.65
C LEU A 108 18.23 24.23 -2.69
N LEU A 109 19.03 24.12 -1.63
CA LEU A 109 20.14 23.16 -1.56
C LEU A 109 19.65 21.71 -1.61
N LEU A 110 18.62 21.36 -0.84
CA LEU A 110 18.05 20.01 -0.83
C LEU A 110 17.38 19.69 -2.16
N SER A 111 16.68 20.66 -2.76
CA SER A 111 16.12 20.51 -4.10
C SER A 111 17.20 20.30 -5.16
N LEU A 112 18.35 20.98 -5.08
CA LEU A 112 19.45 20.78 -6.01
C LEU A 112 20.03 19.37 -5.85
N LEU A 113 20.27 18.92 -4.62
CA LEU A 113 20.76 17.57 -4.33
C LEU A 113 19.81 16.49 -4.83
N ALA A 114 18.49 16.64 -4.63
CA ALA A 114 17.50 15.69 -5.12
C ALA A 114 17.51 15.60 -6.66
N THR A 115 17.65 16.74 -7.35
CA THR A 115 17.76 16.78 -8.81
C THR A 115 19.06 16.14 -9.29
N THR A 116 20.21 16.50 -8.72
CA THR A 116 21.52 16.01 -9.17
C THR A 116 21.72 14.53 -8.88
N LEU A 117 21.17 14.02 -7.77
CA LEU A 117 21.21 12.60 -7.41
C LEU A 117 20.07 11.78 -8.03
N SER A 118 19.20 12.39 -8.83
CA SER A 118 18.10 11.68 -9.48
C SER A 118 18.54 10.51 -10.39
N PRO A 119 19.67 10.55 -11.11
CA PRO A 119 20.16 9.39 -11.86
C PRO A 119 20.58 8.23 -10.95
N LEU A 120 21.16 8.53 -9.78
CA LEU A 120 21.50 7.52 -8.78
C LEU A 120 20.23 6.86 -8.22
N ARG A 121 19.21 7.65 -7.88
CA ARG A 121 17.90 7.11 -7.45
C ARG A 121 17.29 6.19 -8.51
N TRP A 122 17.36 6.58 -9.78
CA TRP A 122 16.91 5.74 -10.89
C TRP A 122 17.73 4.46 -11.02
N ALA A 123 19.06 4.53 -10.89
CA ALA A 123 19.91 3.34 -10.94
C ALA A 123 19.59 2.36 -9.80
N LEU A 124 19.38 2.88 -8.59
CA LEU A 124 18.95 2.08 -7.43
C LEU A 124 17.58 1.43 -7.65
N SER A 125 16.63 2.14 -8.26
CA SER A 125 15.33 1.53 -8.58
C SER A 125 15.46 0.43 -9.61
N LYS A 126 16.26 0.61 -10.67
CA LYS A 126 16.52 -0.46 -11.65
C LYS A 126 17.25 -1.66 -11.05
N TYR A 127 18.14 -1.43 -10.10
CA TYR A 127 18.78 -2.52 -9.35
C TYR A 127 17.76 -3.37 -8.59
N VAL A 128 16.84 -2.72 -7.86
CA VAL A 128 15.78 -3.41 -7.09
C VAL A 128 14.73 -4.04 -8.02
N GLU A 129 14.27 -3.34 -9.05
CA GLU A 129 13.34 -3.86 -10.05
C GLU A 129 13.92 -5.09 -10.77
N SER A 130 15.22 -5.06 -11.12
CA SER A 130 15.91 -6.20 -11.73
C SER A 130 15.91 -7.41 -10.80
N TYR A 131 16.19 -7.21 -9.51
CA TYR A 131 16.13 -8.26 -8.50
C TYR A 131 14.74 -8.90 -8.43
N ILE A 132 13.69 -8.08 -8.25
CA ILE A 132 12.31 -8.57 -8.13
C ILE A 132 11.91 -9.31 -9.41
N LYS A 133 12.18 -8.72 -10.58
CA LYS A 133 11.89 -9.31 -11.89
C LYS A 133 12.54 -10.69 -12.05
N HIS A 134 13.80 -10.83 -11.61
CA HIS A 134 14.54 -12.08 -11.69
C HIS A 134 14.04 -13.10 -10.67
N LYS A 135 14.04 -12.75 -9.38
CA LYS A 135 13.66 -13.62 -8.26
C LYS A 135 12.26 -14.22 -8.44
N ASN A 136 11.30 -13.39 -8.85
CA ASN A 136 9.91 -13.78 -9.03
C ASN A 136 9.56 -14.20 -10.47
N ARG A 137 10.55 -14.23 -11.38
CA ARG A 137 10.37 -14.59 -12.80
C ARG A 137 9.25 -13.80 -13.49
N LEU A 138 9.07 -12.52 -13.12
CA LEU A 138 7.89 -11.72 -13.52
C LEU A 138 7.69 -11.65 -15.03
N ALA A 139 8.77 -11.61 -15.81
CA ALA A 139 8.72 -11.55 -17.27
C ALA A 139 8.03 -12.78 -17.87
N LYS A 140 8.30 -13.98 -17.34
CA LYS A 140 7.70 -15.24 -17.79
C LYS A 140 6.18 -15.21 -17.68
N TYR A 141 5.67 -14.62 -16.59
CA TYR A 141 4.25 -14.54 -16.31
C TYR A 141 3.60 -13.25 -16.84
N GLY A 142 4.36 -12.38 -17.51
CA GLY A 142 3.88 -11.06 -17.94
C GLY A 142 3.38 -10.20 -16.78
N MET A 143 4.06 -10.29 -15.64
CA MET A 143 3.75 -9.60 -14.38
C MET A 143 4.73 -8.45 -14.09
N VAL A 144 5.48 -7.99 -15.09
CA VAL A 144 6.35 -6.81 -14.96
C VAL A 144 5.47 -5.57 -15.00
N PRO A 145 5.41 -4.76 -13.93
CA PRO A 145 4.64 -3.52 -13.93
C PRO A 145 5.19 -2.51 -14.94
N GLU A 146 4.31 -1.65 -15.46
CA GLU A 146 4.67 -0.62 -16.46
C GLU A 146 5.35 0.61 -15.85
N HIS A 147 5.25 0.76 -14.52
CA HIS A 147 5.82 1.87 -13.76
C HIS A 147 7.08 1.48 -13.00
N SER A 148 7.78 2.49 -12.47
CA SER A 148 8.93 2.25 -11.58
C SER A 148 8.47 1.92 -10.15
N ILE A 149 9.25 1.10 -9.44
CA ILE A 149 9.04 0.81 -8.01
C ILE A 149 9.08 2.07 -7.14
N LEU A 150 9.78 3.11 -7.57
CA LEU A 150 9.83 4.40 -6.85
C LEU A 150 8.47 5.09 -6.78
N ASN A 151 7.54 4.69 -7.65
CA ASN A 151 6.20 5.23 -7.73
C ASN A 151 5.17 4.31 -7.06
N GLU A 152 5.61 3.24 -6.40
CA GLU A 152 4.76 2.25 -5.75
C GLU A 152 4.53 2.62 -4.28
N CYS A 153 3.29 3.00 -3.93
CA CYS A 153 2.88 3.22 -2.54
C CYS A 153 2.22 1.97 -1.93
N SER A 154 1.89 0.97 -2.74
CA SER A 154 1.28 -0.30 -2.32
C SER A 154 2.23 -1.46 -2.62
N VAL A 155 3.13 -1.74 -1.70
CA VAL A 155 4.08 -2.85 -1.81
C VAL A 155 3.63 -3.99 -0.91
N ALA A 156 3.33 -5.15 -1.48
CA ALA A 156 3.08 -6.36 -0.72
C ALA A 156 4.30 -7.29 -0.74
N VAL A 157 4.45 -8.10 0.31
CA VAL A 157 5.44 -9.18 0.33
C VAL A 157 4.81 -10.41 -0.33
N VAL A 158 5.49 -10.93 -1.37
CA VAL A 158 5.10 -12.16 -2.04
C VAL A 158 5.29 -13.34 -1.07
N PRO A 159 4.28 -14.19 -0.88
CA PRO A 159 4.42 -15.42 -0.10
C PRO A 159 5.50 -16.33 -0.68
N GLU A 160 6.24 -17.01 0.18
CA GLU A 160 7.26 -17.96 -0.26
C GLU A 160 6.65 -19.08 -1.12
N GLY A 161 7.31 -19.40 -2.24
CA GLY A 161 6.84 -20.41 -3.20
C GLY A 161 5.65 -19.98 -4.08
N PHE A 162 5.14 -18.75 -3.98
CA PHE A 162 3.99 -18.30 -4.78
C PHE A 162 4.16 -18.56 -6.28
N TYR A 163 5.28 -18.12 -6.87
CA TYR A 163 5.53 -18.30 -8.29
C TYR A 163 5.92 -19.72 -8.67
N ASP A 164 6.29 -20.57 -7.72
CA ASP A 164 6.47 -22.01 -7.96
C ASP A 164 5.11 -22.72 -8.06
N ARG A 165 4.10 -22.29 -7.29
CA ARG A 165 2.70 -22.75 -7.45
C ARG A 165 2.06 -22.26 -8.76
N VAL A 166 2.46 -21.09 -9.23
CA VAL A 166 2.09 -20.61 -10.58
C VAL A 166 2.74 -21.47 -11.67
N GLU A 167 4.01 -21.82 -11.51
CA GLU A 167 4.74 -22.71 -12.43
C GLU A 167 4.12 -24.10 -12.49
N GLU A 168 3.82 -24.68 -11.32
CA GLU A 168 3.18 -25.99 -11.15
C GLU A 168 1.76 -26.02 -11.73
N GLY A 169 1.10 -24.87 -11.81
CA GLY A 169 -0.27 -24.71 -12.32
C GLY A 169 -1.36 -24.84 -11.25
N SER A 170 -0.99 -24.94 -9.96
CA SER A 170 -1.93 -24.90 -8.83
C SER A 170 -2.47 -23.48 -8.54
N ILE A 171 -1.81 -22.45 -9.08
CA ILE A 171 -2.33 -21.08 -9.18
C ILE A 171 -2.33 -20.63 -10.64
N LYS A 172 -3.47 -20.12 -11.13
CA LYS A 172 -3.63 -19.56 -12.47
C LYS A 172 -3.78 -18.04 -12.39
N LEU A 173 -2.94 -17.30 -13.10
CA LEU A 173 -3.01 -15.83 -13.12
C LEU A 173 -3.77 -15.35 -14.35
N ILE A 174 -4.84 -14.59 -14.13
CA ILE A 174 -5.57 -13.89 -15.19
C ILE A 174 -5.31 -12.39 -15.04
N LYS A 175 -4.75 -11.78 -16.08
CA LYS A 175 -4.20 -10.41 -16.03
C LYS A 175 -5.09 -9.46 -16.82
N LYS A 176 -4.92 -8.15 -16.58
CA LYS A 176 -5.66 -7.07 -17.26
C LYS A 176 -7.18 -7.21 -17.12
N ALA A 177 -7.63 -7.80 -16.03
CA ALA A 177 -9.04 -7.86 -15.65
C ALA A 177 -9.47 -6.52 -15.05
N GLU A 178 -9.64 -5.49 -15.89
CA GLU A 178 -10.02 -4.14 -15.44
C GLU A 178 -11.47 -4.07 -14.96
N CYS A 179 -12.36 -4.66 -15.75
CA CYS A 179 -13.78 -4.75 -15.47
C CYS A 179 -14.19 -6.22 -15.52
N PHE A 180 -14.96 -6.65 -14.53
CA PHE A 180 -15.54 -7.98 -14.50
C PHE A 180 -16.97 -7.90 -13.97
N GLY A 181 -17.79 -8.86 -14.38
CA GLY A 181 -19.10 -9.12 -13.82
C GLY A 181 -19.25 -10.59 -13.49
N PHE A 182 -20.46 -10.99 -13.13
CA PHE A 182 -20.79 -12.38 -12.85
C PHE A 182 -21.79 -12.92 -13.85
N SER A 183 -21.62 -14.20 -14.17
CA SER A 183 -22.65 -15.06 -14.74
C SER A 183 -23.05 -16.11 -13.71
N LYS A 184 -24.03 -16.96 -14.04
CA LYS A 184 -24.45 -18.06 -13.18
C LYS A 184 -23.30 -18.99 -12.77
N GLU A 185 -22.37 -19.23 -13.70
CA GLU A 185 -21.29 -20.21 -13.56
C GLU A 185 -19.96 -19.63 -13.05
N GLY A 186 -19.82 -18.29 -12.96
CA GLY A 186 -18.56 -17.69 -12.53
C GLY A 186 -18.37 -16.23 -12.92
N ILE A 187 -17.11 -15.86 -13.17
CA ILE A 187 -16.71 -14.48 -13.49
C ILE A 187 -16.63 -14.30 -15.01
N VAL A 188 -17.15 -13.19 -15.51
CA VAL A 188 -17.05 -12.76 -16.92
C VAL A 188 -16.19 -11.50 -16.99
N LEU A 189 -15.13 -11.52 -17.79
CA LEU A 189 -14.31 -10.34 -18.05
C LEU A 189 -14.93 -9.51 -19.16
N GLU A 190 -14.86 -8.18 -19.04
CA GLU A 190 -15.40 -7.30 -20.08
C GLU A 190 -14.63 -7.47 -21.40
N GLY A 191 -15.36 -7.76 -22.48
CA GLY A 191 -14.77 -8.01 -23.81
C GLY A 191 -14.36 -9.47 -24.07
N GLU A 192 -14.47 -10.35 -23.07
CA GLU A 192 -14.23 -11.79 -23.24
C GLU A 192 -15.56 -12.56 -23.19
N ALA A 193 -15.70 -13.55 -24.09
CA ALA A 193 -16.89 -14.39 -24.15
C ALA A 193 -16.84 -15.57 -23.17
N GLU A 194 -15.63 -15.96 -22.74
CA GLU A 194 -15.44 -17.13 -21.89
C GLU A 194 -15.69 -16.79 -20.41
N THR A 195 -16.44 -17.65 -19.72
CA THR A 195 -16.66 -17.53 -18.28
C THR A 195 -15.56 -18.26 -17.52
N ILE A 196 -14.94 -17.58 -16.56
CA ILE A 196 -14.04 -18.19 -15.58
C ILE A 196 -14.90 -18.95 -14.57
N LYS A 197 -15.08 -20.26 -14.81
CA LYS A 197 -15.86 -21.14 -13.95
C LYS A 197 -15.34 -21.10 -12.53
N SER A 198 -16.24 -20.82 -11.60
CA SER A 198 -15.94 -20.64 -10.19
C SER A 198 -17.13 -21.12 -9.36
N GLU A 199 -16.86 -21.74 -8.21
CA GLU A 199 -17.88 -22.08 -7.21
C GLU A 199 -17.82 -21.11 -6.02
N LEU A 200 -16.65 -20.50 -5.82
CA LEU A 200 -16.38 -19.53 -4.76
C LEU A 200 -15.53 -18.39 -5.31
N VAL A 201 -15.97 -17.15 -5.08
CA VAL A 201 -15.22 -15.95 -5.40
C VAL A 201 -14.88 -15.20 -4.12
N ILE A 202 -13.58 -14.96 -3.89
CA ILE A 202 -13.07 -14.21 -2.74
C ILE A 202 -12.54 -12.87 -3.22
N LEU A 203 -13.23 -11.79 -2.84
CA LEU A 203 -12.84 -10.43 -3.17
C LEU A 203 -11.74 -9.96 -2.21
N ALA A 204 -10.49 -9.97 -2.68
CA ALA A 204 -9.32 -9.42 -2.01
C ALA A 204 -9.01 -7.99 -2.51
N THR A 205 -10.07 -7.19 -2.66
CA THR A 205 -10.05 -5.88 -3.34
C THR A 205 -9.77 -4.69 -2.41
N GLY A 206 -9.24 -4.94 -1.21
CA GLY A 206 -8.95 -3.91 -0.21
C GLY A 206 -10.20 -3.34 0.49
N PHE A 207 -10.03 -2.20 1.15
CA PHE A 207 -11.04 -1.60 2.03
C PHE A 207 -11.32 -0.14 1.66
N LYS A 208 -12.55 0.32 1.89
CA LYS A 208 -12.95 1.73 1.75
C LYS A 208 -12.61 2.51 3.04
N GLY A 209 -11.33 2.83 3.23
CA GLY A 209 -10.83 3.49 4.45
C GLY A 209 -11.44 4.88 4.68
N ILE A 210 -11.56 5.69 3.62
CA ILE A 210 -12.18 7.03 3.68
C ILE A 210 -13.63 6.94 4.15
N ASP A 211 -14.43 6.05 3.57
CA ASP A 211 -15.84 5.87 3.97
C ASP A 211 -15.95 5.49 5.45
N LYS A 212 -15.11 4.57 5.92
CA LYS A 212 -15.07 4.19 7.35
C LYS A 212 -14.77 5.39 8.24
N LEU A 213 -13.76 6.19 7.87
CA LEU A 213 -13.37 7.38 8.64
C LEU A 213 -14.45 8.47 8.59
N LYS A 214 -15.04 8.70 7.42
CA LYS A 214 -16.14 9.64 7.21
C LYS A 214 -17.29 9.34 8.15
N HIS A 215 -17.73 8.08 8.21
CA HIS A 215 -18.89 7.67 9.01
C HIS A 215 -18.67 7.64 10.52
N ILE A 216 -17.45 7.93 11.02
CA ILE A 216 -17.22 8.19 12.45
C ILE A 216 -17.83 9.54 12.87
N PHE A 217 -17.92 10.50 11.96
CA PHE A 217 -18.44 11.83 12.25
C PHE A 217 -19.94 11.91 12.02
N GLU A 218 -20.70 12.42 13.00
CA GLU A 218 -22.13 12.73 12.83
C GLU A 218 -22.36 13.97 11.95
N SER A 219 -21.45 14.96 12.05
CA SER A 219 -21.54 16.20 11.29
C SER A 219 -21.29 16.00 9.79
N THR A 220 -22.29 16.31 8.96
CA THR A 220 -22.16 16.28 7.49
C THR A 220 -20.98 17.10 6.99
N LYS A 221 -20.71 18.26 7.60
CA LYS A 221 -19.56 19.09 7.26
C LYS A 221 -18.22 18.37 7.47
N TYR A 222 -18.08 17.63 8.57
CA TYR A 222 -16.86 16.86 8.85
C TYR A 222 -16.77 15.61 7.98
N GLN A 223 -17.92 15.01 7.65
CA GLN A 223 -17.97 13.94 6.66
C GLN A 223 -17.47 14.41 5.28
N GLU A 224 -17.89 15.61 4.83
CA GLU A 224 -17.42 16.22 3.58
C GLU A 224 -15.91 16.53 3.62
N PHE A 225 -15.41 17.03 4.75
CA PHE A 225 -13.99 17.27 4.98
C PHE A 225 -13.14 16.01 4.79
N ILE A 226 -13.59 14.87 5.31
CA ILE A 226 -12.90 13.57 5.16
C ILE A 226 -13.08 12.99 3.77
N ALA A 227 -14.27 13.12 3.17
CA ALA A 227 -14.54 12.61 1.83
C ALA A 227 -13.66 13.27 0.76
N GLY A 228 -13.32 14.55 0.96
CA GLY A 228 -12.58 15.34 -0.03
C GLY A 228 -13.47 15.84 -1.17
N SER A 229 -12.88 16.65 -2.05
CA SER A 229 -13.59 17.27 -3.17
C SER A 229 -13.61 16.44 -4.45
N ASP A 230 -12.77 15.42 -4.55
CA ASP A 230 -12.73 14.50 -5.69
C ASP A 230 -12.47 13.05 -5.23
N ASP A 231 -12.78 12.11 -6.12
CA ASP A 231 -12.63 10.67 -5.89
C ASP A 231 -11.17 10.19 -5.84
N SER A 232 -10.20 11.09 -5.86
CA SER A 232 -8.75 10.80 -5.88
C SER A 232 -7.95 11.45 -4.76
N ALA A 233 -8.54 12.38 -4.01
CA ALA A 233 -7.88 13.14 -2.99
C ALA A 233 -7.59 12.27 -1.76
N THR A 234 -6.38 12.38 -1.24
CA THR A 234 -6.02 11.82 0.07
C THR A 234 -6.66 12.67 1.18
N VAL A 235 -6.86 12.07 2.36
CA VAL A 235 -7.39 12.84 3.51
C VAL A 235 -6.33 13.86 3.94
N PRO A 236 -6.64 15.18 3.94
CA PRO A 236 -5.65 16.23 4.16
C PRO A 236 -5.31 16.37 5.64
N LEU A 237 -4.38 15.54 6.12
CA LEU A 237 -3.95 15.50 7.52
C LEU A 237 -2.58 16.17 7.71
N TYR A 238 -2.53 17.21 8.52
CA TYR A 238 -1.28 17.80 9.00
C TYR A 238 -0.51 16.77 9.82
N ARG A 239 0.77 16.57 9.47
CA ARG A 239 1.63 15.52 10.05
C ARG A 239 1.03 14.11 9.97
N GLU A 240 0.14 13.86 9.01
CA GLU A 240 -0.62 12.61 8.89
C GLU A 240 -1.45 12.28 10.14
N CYS A 241 -1.80 13.30 10.94
CA CYS A 241 -2.50 13.15 12.21
C CYS A 241 -3.72 14.05 12.37
N ILE A 242 -3.62 15.35 12.05
CA ILE A 242 -4.66 16.33 12.42
C ILE A 242 -5.32 16.91 11.17
N TYR A 243 -6.65 16.88 11.14
CA TYR A 243 -7.39 17.65 10.15
C TYR A 243 -7.52 19.11 10.63
N PRO A 244 -6.97 20.12 9.93
CA PRO A 244 -6.85 21.49 10.45
C PRO A 244 -8.16 22.15 10.93
N GLN A 245 -9.28 21.82 10.28
CA GLN A 245 -10.59 22.42 10.55
C GLN A 245 -11.52 21.57 11.44
N ILE A 246 -11.07 20.38 11.89
CA ILE A 246 -11.82 19.55 12.83
C ILE A 246 -11.18 19.70 14.21
N PRO A 247 -11.83 20.41 15.15
CA PRO A 247 -11.25 20.65 16.47
C PRO A 247 -11.22 19.36 17.30
N GLN A 248 -10.21 19.24 18.16
CA GLN A 248 -10.12 18.20 19.22
C GLN A 248 -10.17 16.75 18.71
N VAL A 249 -9.73 16.51 17.47
CA VAL A 249 -9.63 15.16 16.89
C VAL A 249 -8.26 14.97 16.24
N ALA A 250 -7.65 13.82 16.50
CA ALA A 250 -6.47 13.34 15.79
C ALA A 250 -6.76 11.93 15.26
N ILE A 251 -6.30 11.66 14.05
CA ILE A 251 -6.49 10.42 13.31
C ILE A 251 -5.10 9.80 13.14
N ILE A 252 -4.84 8.69 13.83
CA ILE A 252 -3.55 7.99 13.76
C ILE A 252 -3.73 6.69 12.98
N GLY A 253 -2.75 6.37 12.13
CA GLY A 253 -2.70 5.10 11.40
C GLY A 253 -3.49 5.10 10.08
N PHE A 254 -3.98 6.25 9.63
CA PHE A 254 -4.66 6.36 8.32
C PHE A 254 -3.68 6.38 7.15
N SER A 255 -2.49 6.96 7.33
CA SER A 255 -1.43 6.94 6.31
C SER A 255 -0.71 5.60 6.30
N GLU A 256 -0.52 5.03 5.11
CA GLU A 256 0.20 3.79 4.89
C GLU A 256 1.71 4.03 4.66
N SER A 257 2.49 3.02 5.03
CA SER A 257 3.94 2.99 4.85
C SER A 257 4.44 1.55 5.02
N ILE A 258 5.58 1.19 4.41
CA ILE A 258 6.30 -0.08 4.68
C ILE A 258 6.61 -0.25 6.19
N ALA A 259 6.60 0.88 6.90
CA ALA A 259 7.00 1.14 8.26
C ALA A 259 5.82 1.60 9.16
N THR A 260 4.58 1.19 8.83
CA THR A 260 3.36 1.71 9.46
C THR A 260 3.36 1.63 11.00
N LEU A 261 3.86 0.55 11.59
CA LEU A 261 3.86 0.38 13.06
C LEU A 261 4.70 1.44 13.77
N TYR A 262 5.98 1.57 13.42
CA TYR A 262 6.85 2.53 14.11
C TYR A 262 6.52 3.99 13.76
N THR A 263 6.06 4.26 12.53
CA THR A 263 5.60 5.60 12.17
C THR A 263 4.33 5.99 12.94
N SER A 264 3.47 5.03 13.27
CA SER A 264 2.32 5.28 14.15
C SER A 264 2.74 5.48 15.60
N GLU A 265 3.77 4.77 16.08
CA GLU A 265 4.29 4.93 17.44
C GLU A 265 4.79 6.36 17.71
N ILE A 266 5.65 6.91 16.84
CA ILE A 266 6.13 8.29 17.00
C ILE A 266 5.00 9.31 16.84
N ARG A 267 3.98 9.04 16.01
CA ARG A 267 2.78 9.89 15.93
C ARG A 267 1.97 9.88 17.22
N CYS A 268 1.85 8.72 17.88
CA CYS A 268 1.25 8.64 19.21
C CYS A 268 2.05 9.45 20.24
N ARG A 269 3.38 9.40 20.20
CA ARG A 269 4.23 10.23 21.07
C ARG A 269 4.04 11.72 20.80
N TRP A 270 4.07 12.12 19.52
CA TRP A 270 3.80 13.50 19.08
C TRP A 270 2.45 14.00 19.55
N LEU A 271 1.39 13.19 19.41
CA LEU A 271 0.06 13.54 19.90
C LEU A 271 0.02 13.66 21.42
N ALA A 272 0.67 12.74 22.15
CA ALA A 272 0.71 12.81 23.61
C ALA A 272 1.39 14.10 24.11
N GLU A 273 2.49 14.50 23.49
CA GLU A 273 3.20 15.74 23.84
C GLU A 273 2.41 17.00 23.46
N LEU A 274 1.65 16.95 22.35
CA LEU A 274 0.71 18.01 21.98
C LEU A 274 -0.39 18.18 23.03
N LEU A 275 -0.98 17.07 23.48
CA LEU A 275 -2.04 17.06 24.50
C LEU A 275 -1.53 17.50 25.88
N ASP A 276 -0.26 17.21 26.20
CA ASP A 276 0.44 17.69 27.39
C ASP A 276 0.83 19.17 27.30
N GLY A 277 0.61 19.81 26.14
CA GLY A 277 0.88 21.23 25.92
C GLY A 277 2.36 21.58 25.79
N LYS A 278 3.25 20.60 25.58
CA LYS A 278 4.70 20.81 25.39
C LYS A 278 5.01 21.64 24.14
N PHE A 279 4.16 21.51 23.13
CA PHE A 279 4.19 22.36 21.94
C PHE A 279 2.76 22.66 21.47
N LYS A 280 2.62 23.55 20.50
CA LYS A 280 1.34 23.87 19.87
C LYS A 280 1.47 23.68 18.36
N VAL A 281 0.42 23.18 17.74
CA VAL A 281 0.32 23.17 16.27
C VAL A 281 0.25 24.60 15.73
N PRO A 282 0.75 24.85 14.51
CA PRO A 282 0.69 26.19 13.92
C PRO A 282 -0.74 26.55 13.49
N SER A 283 -0.92 27.75 12.93
CA SER A 283 -2.23 28.18 12.44
C SER A 283 -2.74 27.28 11.30
N ILE A 284 -4.06 27.24 11.13
CA ILE A 284 -4.74 26.46 10.07
C ILE A 284 -4.11 26.71 8.70
N LYS A 285 -3.85 27.98 8.35
CA LYS A 285 -3.23 28.36 7.08
C LYS A 285 -1.83 27.74 6.87
N VAL A 286 -1.05 27.58 7.94
CA VAL A 286 0.27 26.95 7.86
C VAL A 286 0.13 25.43 7.70
N MET A 287 -0.80 24.82 8.44
CA MET A 287 -1.10 23.39 8.31
C MET A 287 -1.59 23.03 6.90
N GLU A 288 -2.51 23.81 6.33
CA GLU A 288 -3.03 23.63 4.97
C GLU A 288 -1.94 23.80 3.90
N LYS A 289 -0.99 24.72 4.12
CA LYS A 289 0.17 24.87 3.24
C LYS A 289 1.08 23.64 3.29
N ASP A 290 1.36 23.10 4.48
CA ASP A 290 2.16 21.88 4.65
C ASP A 290 1.50 20.69 3.93
N ILE A 291 0.19 20.50 4.13
CA ILE A 291 -0.61 19.48 3.44
C ILE A 291 -0.50 19.61 1.92
N ALA A 292 -0.61 20.83 1.38
CA ALA A 292 -0.49 21.06 -0.06
C ALA A 292 0.92 20.72 -0.62
N GLU A 293 1.97 20.90 0.18
CA GLU A 293 3.33 20.47 -0.21
C GLU A 293 3.47 18.94 -0.18
N TRP A 294 2.85 18.27 0.78
CA TRP A 294 2.78 16.80 0.82
C TRP A 294 1.96 16.21 -0.33
N ASP A 295 0.85 16.83 -0.70
CA ASP A 295 0.06 16.44 -1.87
C ASP A 295 0.87 16.55 -3.18
N LYS A 296 1.64 17.63 -3.37
CA LYS A 296 2.57 17.78 -4.50
C LYS A 296 3.62 16.66 -4.51
N TYR A 297 4.15 16.30 -3.35
CA TYR A 297 5.09 15.19 -3.20
C TYR A 297 4.44 13.86 -3.62
N GLN A 298 3.26 13.55 -3.08
CA GLN A 298 2.53 12.32 -3.39
C GLN A 298 2.24 12.20 -4.89
N LYS A 299 1.77 13.28 -5.53
CA LYS A 299 1.51 13.33 -6.99
C LYS A 299 2.76 13.15 -7.83
N ARG A 300 3.94 13.54 -7.33
CA ARG A 300 5.23 13.38 -8.02
C ARG A 300 5.75 11.94 -7.97
N TYR A 301 5.52 11.25 -6.86
CA TYR A 301 6.12 9.94 -6.56
C TYR A 301 5.10 8.80 -6.43
N SER A 302 3.91 8.95 -6.99
CA SER A 302 2.89 7.89 -7.05
C SER A 302 2.54 7.59 -8.50
N TYR A 303 2.50 6.31 -8.86
CA TYR A 303 2.21 5.87 -10.23
C TYR A 303 0.78 6.20 -10.61
N ASN A 304 -0.15 5.91 -9.70
CA ASN A 304 -1.54 6.28 -9.87
C ASN A 304 -1.75 7.68 -9.27
N LYS A 305 -1.99 8.67 -10.13
CA LYS A 305 -2.34 10.03 -9.70
C LYS A 305 -3.63 10.09 -8.88
N TYR A 306 -4.40 8.99 -8.84
CA TYR A 306 -5.65 8.84 -8.12
C TYR A 306 -5.53 7.94 -6.87
N TYR A 307 -4.34 7.85 -6.28
CA TYR A 307 -4.10 7.05 -5.09
C TYR A 307 -4.77 7.68 -3.85
N ARG A 308 -5.95 7.16 -3.48
CA ARG A 308 -6.76 7.63 -2.33
C ARG A 308 -6.10 7.47 -0.95
N LYS A 309 -5.13 6.57 -0.82
CA LYS A 309 -4.52 6.25 0.47
C LYS A 309 -3.42 7.25 0.74
N SER A 310 -3.40 7.87 1.91
CA SER A 310 -2.25 8.71 2.27
C SER A 310 -1.02 7.81 2.39
N CYS A 311 0.10 8.20 1.76
CA CYS A 311 1.37 7.49 1.84
C CYS A 311 2.50 8.50 1.96
N ILE A 312 3.39 8.29 2.93
CA ILE A 312 4.62 9.07 3.09
C ILE A 312 5.77 8.52 2.24
N ALA A 313 5.50 7.47 1.45
CA ALA A 313 6.37 6.81 0.47
C ALA A 313 7.82 6.64 0.98
N ALA A 314 8.80 7.25 0.32
CA ALA A 314 10.21 7.09 0.64
C ALA A 314 10.73 8.08 1.71
N LEU A 315 9.86 8.88 2.35
CA LEU A 315 10.25 9.99 3.25
C LEU A 315 9.95 9.70 4.74
N HIS A 316 10.18 8.47 5.20
CA HIS A 316 9.93 8.11 6.60
C HIS A 316 10.81 8.87 7.59
N VAL A 317 12.09 9.07 7.28
CA VAL A 317 13.04 9.78 8.15
C VAL A 317 12.70 11.26 8.14
N TRP A 318 12.46 11.87 6.99
CA TRP A 318 12.03 13.27 6.89
C TRP A 318 10.74 13.53 7.65
N HIS A 319 9.73 12.65 7.52
CA HIS A 319 8.47 12.78 8.25
C HIS A 319 8.70 12.73 9.77
N ASN A 320 9.43 11.71 10.24
CA ASN A 320 9.72 11.55 11.67
C ASN A 320 10.58 12.69 12.24
N ASP A 321 11.50 13.24 11.45
CA ASP A 321 12.27 14.43 11.81
C ASP A 321 11.39 15.63 12.08
N GLN A 322 10.34 15.82 11.27
CA GLN A 322 9.40 16.92 11.48
C GLN A 322 8.66 16.75 12.81
N LEU A 323 8.20 15.53 13.12
CA LEU A 323 7.59 15.24 14.42
C LEU A 323 8.56 15.49 15.58
N CYS A 324 9.82 15.05 15.44
CA CYS A 324 10.86 15.31 16.44
C CYS A 324 11.06 16.82 16.65
N LYS A 325 11.17 17.60 15.56
CA LYS A 325 11.34 19.06 15.64
C LYS A 325 10.16 19.74 16.33
N ASP A 326 8.93 19.34 16.01
CA ASP A 326 7.73 19.88 16.63
C ASP A 326 7.75 19.63 18.17
N MET A 327 8.20 18.45 18.59
CA MET A 327 8.38 18.07 20.01
C MET A 327 9.64 18.67 20.67
N GLY A 328 10.51 19.36 19.91
CA GLY A 328 11.81 19.84 20.40
C GLY A 328 12.86 18.74 20.63
N TRP A 329 12.63 17.53 20.11
CA TRP A 329 13.58 16.41 20.16
C TRP A 329 14.67 16.57 19.10
N ASN A 330 15.85 16.02 19.37
CA ASN A 330 16.89 15.90 18.35
C ASN A 330 16.43 14.90 17.27
N PRO A 331 16.27 15.31 15.99
CA PRO A 331 15.91 14.40 14.92
C PRO A 331 17.06 13.44 14.55
N LYS A 332 18.31 13.79 14.88
CA LYS A 332 19.46 12.91 14.63
C LYS A 332 19.56 11.87 15.73
N ARG A 333 19.22 10.63 15.41
CA ARG A 333 19.02 9.56 16.40
C ARG A 333 20.15 8.55 16.49
N LYS A 334 21.14 8.62 15.60
CA LYS A 334 22.27 7.68 15.57
C LYS A 334 23.57 8.36 16.00
N ASN A 335 24.46 7.55 16.54
CA ASN A 335 25.75 8.00 17.04
C ASN A 335 26.79 8.05 15.92
N GLY A 336 27.32 9.25 15.66
CA GLY A 336 28.39 9.49 14.70
C GLY A 336 27.90 9.75 13.28
N PHE A 337 28.72 10.48 12.52
CA PHE A 337 28.36 10.97 11.18
C PHE A 337 27.97 9.85 10.20
N TRP A 338 28.75 8.77 10.14
CA TRP A 338 28.50 7.69 9.17
C TRP A 338 27.22 6.90 9.48
N ALA A 339 26.98 6.58 10.75
CA ALA A 339 25.77 5.88 11.15
C ALA A 339 24.54 6.73 10.85
N GLU A 340 24.59 8.01 11.22
CA GLU A 340 23.53 8.98 11.05
C GLU A 340 23.09 9.16 9.59
N TRP A 341 24.03 9.15 8.65
CA TRP A 341 23.72 9.38 7.24
C TRP A 341 23.39 8.13 6.45
N PHE A 342 24.03 7.00 6.75
CA PHE A 342 24.03 5.83 5.86
C PHE A 342 23.39 4.57 6.45
N GLN A 343 23.22 4.48 7.78
CA GLN A 343 22.47 3.36 8.34
C GLN A 343 20.96 3.57 8.19
N PRO A 344 20.19 2.49 7.98
CA PRO A 344 18.75 2.57 7.96
C PRO A 344 18.21 3.03 9.31
N TYR A 345 17.24 3.93 9.24
CA TYR A 345 16.39 4.30 10.36
C TYR A 345 15.29 3.27 10.54
N GLY A 346 15.03 2.89 11.79
CA GLY A 346 14.02 1.92 12.16
C GLY A 346 13.38 2.21 13.52
N PRO A 347 12.57 1.27 14.04
CA PRO A 347 11.82 1.46 15.28
C PRO A 347 12.70 1.81 16.49
N MET A 348 13.89 1.20 16.59
CA MET A 348 14.78 1.40 17.74
C MET A 348 15.45 2.77 17.81
N ASP A 349 15.32 3.59 16.75
CA ASP A 349 15.93 4.91 16.72
C ASP A 349 15.06 5.99 17.39
N TYR A 350 13.73 5.81 17.45
CA TYR A 350 12.78 6.86 17.83
C TYR A 350 12.23 6.74 19.25
#